data_AF-A0A1Z4I6A5-F1
#
_entry.id   AF-A0A1Z4I6A5-F1
#
_cell.length_a   1.000
_cell.length_b   1.000
_cell.length_c   1.000
_cell.angle_alpha   90.00
_cell.angle_beta   90.00
_cell.angle_gamma   90.00
#
_symmetry.space_group_name_H-M   'P 1'
#
loop_
_entity.id
_entity.type
_entity.pdbx_description
1 polymer ?
#
loop_
_entity_poly.entity_id
_entity_poly.type
_entity_poly.pdbx_seq_one_letter_code
_entity_poly.pdbx_strand_id
1 'polypeptide(L)'
;MASSGEDYLVVRQKQIERKKRILTIVAIASFLGSTVFAVVPLVQRATQSPPPENATKSIESSLREQAKGYELVLQREPNNQVALEKLSLLRVQMKDFKGASEILEKLVKQYPDRQDYKVILEDLSKKN
;
A
#
# COMPACT_ATOMS: atom_id res chain seq x y z
N MET A 1 10.42 23.75 -69.76
CA MET A 1 10.97 24.41 -68.55
C MET A 1 10.04 24.11 -67.39
N ALA A 2 10.27 23.04 -66.61
CA ALA A 2 9.36 22.62 -65.53
C ALA A 2 10.03 21.89 -64.33
N SER A 3 11.37 21.90 -64.16
CA SER A 3 12.02 21.14 -63.07
C SER A 3 12.16 21.90 -61.74
N SER A 4 11.95 23.22 -61.72
CA SER A 4 12.24 24.07 -60.54
C SER A 4 11.30 23.82 -59.34
N GLY A 5 10.07 23.34 -59.60
CA GLY A 5 9.09 23.05 -58.55
C GLY A 5 9.35 21.76 -57.79
N GLU A 6 9.75 20.69 -58.49
CA GLU A 6 10.01 19.38 -57.88
C GLU A 6 11.26 19.42 -57.00
N ASP A 7 12.33 20.07 -57.46
CA ASP A 7 13.56 20.25 -56.70
C ASP A 7 13.32 21.05 -55.39
N TYR A 8 12.44 22.06 -55.44
CA TYR A 8 12.07 22.85 -54.26
C TYR A 8 11.37 22.01 -53.20
N LEU A 9 10.44 21.13 -53.61
CA LEU A 9 9.71 20.27 -52.70
C LEU A 9 10.64 19.23 -52.04
N VAL A 10 11.58 18.67 -52.79
CA VAL A 10 12.58 17.72 -52.27
C VAL A 10 13.50 18.38 -51.24
N VAL A 11 13.97 19.60 -51.51
CA VAL A 11 14.82 20.34 -50.55
C VAL A 11 14.04 20.69 -49.27
N ARG A 12 12.79 21.16 -49.40
CA ARG A 12 11.91 21.44 -48.26
C ARG A 12 11.64 20.20 -47.42
N GLN A 13 11.32 19.07 -48.05
CA GLN A 13 11.10 17.80 -47.34
C GLN A 13 12.37 17.37 -46.59
N LYS A 14 13.54 17.43 -47.23
CA LYS A 14 14.82 17.09 -46.60
C LYS A 14 15.14 17.98 -45.39
N GLN A 15 14.78 19.26 -45.44
CA GLN A 15 14.91 20.17 -44.29
C GLN A 15 13.93 19.85 -43.16
N ILE A 16 12.68 19.49 -43.48
CA ILE A 16 11.66 19.10 -42.50
C ILE A 16 12.07 17.81 -41.79
N GLU A 17 12.54 16.81 -42.53
CA GLU A 17 12.98 15.53 -41.96
C GLU A 17 14.21 15.69 -41.04
N ARG A 18 15.15 16.58 -41.41
CA ARG A 18 16.28 16.94 -40.52
C ARG A 18 15.79 17.56 -39.21
N LYS A 19 14.84 18.49 -39.27
CA LYS A 19 14.29 19.14 -38.08
C LYS A 19 13.51 18.15 -37.20
N LYS A 20 12.69 17.28 -37.81
CA LYS A 20 11.97 16.21 -37.10
C LYS A 20 12.94 15.26 -36.38
N ARG A 21 14.00 14.80 -37.07
CA ARG A 21 15.00 13.90 -36.48
C ARG A 21 15.70 14.51 -35.27
N ILE A 22 16.05 15.79 -35.33
CA ILE A 22 16.63 16.52 -34.18
C ILE A 22 15.63 16.59 -33.03
N LEU A 23 14.38 16.98 -33.30
CA LEU A 23 13.33 17.04 -32.29
C LEU A 23 13.10 15.69 -31.60
N THR A 24 13.09 14.59 -32.37
CA THR A 24 12.92 13.24 -31.83
C THR A 24 14.09 12.83 -30.93
N ILE A 25 15.34 13.11 -31.32
CA ILE A 25 16.52 12.78 -30.50
C ILE A 25 16.49 13.56 -29.18
N VAL A 26 16.16 14.86 -29.22
CA VAL A 26 16.04 15.69 -28.01
C VAL A 26 14.92 15.16 -27.10
N ALA A 27 13.76 14.81 -27.66
CA ALA A 27 12.65 14.27 -26.89
C ALA A 27 13.00 12.93 -26.19
N ILE A 28 13.69 12.02 -26.89
CA ILE A 28 14.17 10.75 -26.32
C ILE A 28 15.19 11.00 -25.20
N ALA A 29 16.14 11.92 -25.41
CA ALA A 29 17.14 12.27 -24.41
C ALA A 29 16.52 12.92 -23.15
N SER A 30 15.54 13.81 -23.33
CA SER A 30 14.80 14.40 -22.21
C SER A 30 13.97 13.37 -21.46
N PHE A 31 13.25 12.49 -22.17
CA PHE A 31 12.42 11.45 -21.54
C PHE A 31 13.26 10.44 -20.74
N LEU A 32 14.41 10.01 -21.28
CA LEU A 32 15.35 9.12 -20.58
C LEU A 32 16.10 9.84 -19.44
N GLY A 33 16.35 11.15 -19.56
CA GLY A 33 16.99 11.95 -18.53
C GLY A 33 16.10 12.23 -17.31
N SER A 34 14.77 12.29 -17.47
CA SER A 34 13.83 12.62 -16.38
C SER A 34 13.68 11.54 -15.31
N THR A 35 13.99 10.28 -15.61
CA THR A 35 13.83 9.18 -14.64
C THR A 35 14.99 9.10 -13.63
N VAL A 36 16.21 9.47 -14.04
CA VAL A 36 17.40 9.37 -13.19
C VAL A 36 17.29 10.29 -11.97
N PHE A 37 16.73 11.50 -12.11
CA PHE A 37 16.59 12.44 -10.99
C PHE A 37 15.58 11.96 -9.93
N ALA A 38 14.53 11.23 -10.31
CA ALA A 38 13.51 10.74 -9.39
C ALA A 38 13.92 9.45 -8.65
N VAL A 39 14.66 8.56 -9.34
CA VAL A 39 14.97 7.21 -8.81
C VAL A 39 16.18 7.22 -7.87
N VAL A 40 17.21 8.01 -8.16
CA VAL A 40 18.44 8.07 -7.34
C VAL A 40 18.18 8.37 -5.86
N PRO A 41 17.39 9.39 -5.47
CA PRO A 41 17.12 9.66 -4.05
C PRO A 41 16.24 8.58 -3.40
N LEU A 42 15.43 7.84 -4.18
CA LEU A 42 14.59 6.76 -3.64
C LEU A 42 15.41 5.53 -3.29
N VAL A 43 16.36 5.15 -4.17
CA VAL A 43 17.25 4.00 -3.93
C VAL A 43 18.23 4.30 -2.79
N GLN A 44 18.80 5.52 -2.74
CA GLN A 44 19.66 5.92 -1.61
C GLN A 44 18.90 5.91 -0.27
N ARG A 45 17.63 6.36 -0.24
CA ARG A 45 16.79 6.29 0.97
C ARG A 45 16.50 4.85 1.40
N ALA A 46 16.24 3.96 0.45
CA ALA A 46 15.98 2.54 0.73
C ALA A 46 17.22 1.81 1.32
N THR A 47 18.44 2.23 0.97
CA THR A 47 19.67 1.62 1.49
C THR A 47 20.23 2.32 2.74
N GLN A 48 19.81 3.54 3.06
CA GLN A 48 20.37 4.35 4.16
C GLN A 48 19.40 4.60 5.34
N SER A 49 18.11 4.30 5.21
CA SER A 49 17.13 4.52 6.28
C SER A 49 16.53 3.21 6.79
N PRO A 50 16.60 2.88 8.10
CA PRO A 50 15.62 1.95 8.66
C PRO A 50 14.20 2.53 8.42
N PRO A 51 13.15 1.69 8.35
CA PRO A 51 11.77 2.17 8.18
C PRO A 51 11.51 3.36 9.11
N PRO A 52 10.92 4.47 8.65
CA PRO A 52 10.73 5.63 9.51
C PRO A 52 9.90 5.19 10.72
N GLU A 53 10.47 5.28 11.93
CA GLU A 53 9.79 4.90 13.17
C GLU A 53 8.42 5.58 13.32
N ASN A 54 8.26 6.75 12.72
CA ASN A 54 7.02 7.51 12.69
C ASN A 54 5.91 6.82 11.89
N ALA A 55 6.22 6.08 10.82
CA ALA A 55 5.23 5.34 10.06
C ALA A 55 4.70 4.16 10.87
N THR A 56 5.57 3.40 11.54
CA THR A 56 5.16 2.28 12.40
C THR A 56 4.34 2.75 13.61
N LYS A 57 4.75 3.87 14.25
CA LYS A 57 3.97 4.49 15.34
C LYS A 57 2.60 4.98 14.86
N SER A 58 2.50 5.54 13.65
CA SER A 58 1.23 5.99 13.06
C SER A 58 0.27 4.83 12.75
N ILE A 59 0.79 3.70 12.26
CA ILE A 59 -0.03 2.50 12.04
C ILE A 59 -0.51 1.93 13.38
N GLU A 60 0.37 1.75 14.36
CA GLU A 60 -0.05 1.28 15.68
C GLU A 60 -1.05 2.21 16.37
N SER A 61 -0.89 3.54 16.24
CA SER A 61 -1.84 4.49 16.82
C SER A 61 -3.21 4.38 16.15
N SER A 62 -3.26 4.26 14.82
CA SER A 62 -4.51 4.08 14.08
C SER A 62 -5.23 2.78 14.48
N LEU A 63 -4.46 1.72 14.73
CA LEU A 63 -4.97 0.41 15.12
C LEU A 63 -5.55 0.44 16.54
N ARG A 64 -4.88 1.12 17.47
CA ARG A 64 -5.39 1.36 18.83
C ARG A 64 -6.66 2.21 18.82
N GLU A 65 -6.75 3.21 17.95
CA GLU A 65 -7.95 4.04 17.80
C GLU A 65 -9.14 3.22 17.29
N GLN A 66 -8.93 2.38 16.28
CA GLN A 66 -9.96 1.45 15.80
C GLN A 66 -10.42 0.49 16.90
N ALA A 67 -9.49 -0.06 17.69
CA ALA A 67 -9.83 -0.95 18.80
C ALA A 67 -10.71 -0.25 19.84
N LYS A 68 -10.39 1.00 20.21
CA LYS A 68 -11.22 1.80 21.11
C LYS A 68 -12.63 2.02 20.56
N GLY A 69 -12.77 2.23 19.25
CA GLY A 69 -14.08 2.35 18.60
C GLY A 69 -14.96 1.12 18.84
N TYR A 70 -14.39 -0.08 18.68
CA TYR A 70 -15.12 -1.33 18.97
C TYR A 70 -15.35 -1.57 20.46
N GLU A 71 -14.42 -1.16 21.33
CA GLU A 71 -14.64 -1.22 22.79
C GLU A 71 -15.85 -0.37 23.21
N LEU A 72 -16.04 0.82 22.62
CA LEU A 72 -17.23 1.65 22.86
C LEU A 72 -18.52 0.99 22.38
N VAL A 73 -18.48 0.25 21.27
CA VAL A 73 -19.63 -0.55 20.81
C VAL A 73 -19.94 -1.64 21.83
N LEU A 74 -18.93 -2.36 22.32
CA LEU A 74 -19.10 -3.42 23.32
C LEU A 74 -19.58 -2.91 24.68
N GLN A 75 -19.30 -1.66 25.04
CA GLN A 75 -19.89 -1.05 26.25
C GLN A 75 -21.43 -0.94 26.15
N ARG A 76 -21.96 -0.73 24.95
CA ARG A 76 -23.40 -0.63 24.69
C ARG A 76 -24.01 -1.98 24.38
N GLU A 77 -23.28 -2.81 23.65
CA GLU A 77 -23.70 -4.12 23.16
C GLU A 77 -22.64 -5.19 23.51
N PRO A 78 -22.61 -5.67 24.76
CA PRO A 78 -21.52 -6.54 25.25
C PRO A 78 -21.42 -7.90 24.56
N ASN A 79 -22.50 -8.33 23.89
CA ASN A 79 -22.57 -9.59 23.16
C ASN A 79 -22.60 -9.39 21.64
N ASN A 80 -22.24 -8.20 21.15
CA ASN A 80 -22.17 -7.96 19.71
C ASN A 80 -21.04 -8.79 19.09
N GLN A 81 -21.42 -9.83 18.34
CA GLN A 81 -20.50 -10.76 17.70
C GLN A 81 -19.49 -10.04 16.80
N VAL A 82 -19.95 -9.08 15.99
CA VAL A 82 -19.10 -8.36 15.03
C VAL A 82 -18.07 -7.53 15.77
N ALA A 83 -18.45 -6.83 16.84
CA ALA A 83 -17.52 -6.03 17.61
C ALA A 83 -16.48 -6.90 18.32
N LEU A 84 -16.86 -8.06 18.87
CA LEU A 84 -15.94 -9.03 19.45
C LEU A 84 -14.96 -9.61 18.40
N GLU A 85 -15.46 -10.00 17.22
CA GLU A 85 -14.63 -10.51 16.12
C GLU A 85 -13.63 -9.47 15.61
N LYS A 86 -14.08 -8.22 15.41
CA LYS A 86 -13.21 -7.15 14.93
C LYS A 86 -12.17 -6.76 15.98
N LEU A 87 -12.56 -6.69 17.25
CA LEU A 87 -11.65 -6.36 18.33
C LEU A 87 -10.58 -7.45 18.51
N SER A 88 -10.94 -8.74 18.42
CA SER A 88 -9.95 -9.82 18.52
C SER A 88 -8.92 -9.73 17.40
N LEU A 89 -9.33 -9.50 16.15
CA LEU A 89 -8.42 -9.32 15.01
C LEU A 89 -7.47 -8.14 15.20
N LEU A 90 -7.99 -6.99 15.66
CA LEU A 90 -7.18 -5.81 15.91
C LEU A 90 -6.13 -6.07 17.01
N ARG A 91 -6.49 -6.83 18.05
CA ARG A 91 -5.58 -7.25 19.12
C ARG A 91 -4.46 -8.16 18.59
N VAL A 92 -4.77 -9.09 17.69
CA VAL A 92 -3.76 -9.90 16.99
C VAL A 92 -2.80 -9.03 16.19
N GLN A 93 -3.31 -8.03 15.44
CA GLN A 93 -2.48 -7.11 14.67
C GLN A 93 -1.57 -6.24 15.56
N MET A 94 -2.03 -5.92 16.78
CA MET A 94 -1.24 -5.25 17.82
C MET A 94 -0.24 -6.17 18.54
N LYS A 95 -0.15 -7.45 18.15
CA LYS A 95 0.64 -8.51 18.84
C LYS A 95 0.17 -8.79 20.28
N ASP A 96 -1.06 -8.38 20.62
CA ASP A 96 -1.71 -8.68 21.88
C ASP A 96 -2.50 -10.00 21.75
N PHE A 97 -1.76 -11.11 21.64
CA PHE A 97 -2.35 -12.43 21.43
C PHE A 97 -3.17 -12.90 22.64
N LYS A 98 -2.74 -12.55 23.86
CA LYS A 98 -3.49 -12.84 25.10
C LYS A 98 -4.84 -12.10 25.13
N GLY A 99 -4.85 -10.80 24.83
CA GLY A 99 -6.11 -10.04 24.76
C GLY A 99 -7.04 -10.56 23.66
N ALA A 100 -6.47 -10.98 22.52
CA ALA A 100 -7.23 -11.60 21.44
C ALA A 100 -7.83 -12.96 21.85
N SER A 101 -7.08 -13.82 22.55
CA SER A 101 -7.56 -15.14 22.98
C SER A 101 -8.71 -15.02 23.98
N GLU A 102 -8.65 -14.10 24.93
CA GLU A 102 -9.74 -13.86 25.90
C GLU A 102 -11.05 -13.45 25.21
N ILE A 103 -10.98 -12.63 24.17
CA ILE A 103 -12.16 -12.22 23.39
C ILE A 103 -12.71 -13.41 22.59
N LEU A 104 -11.81 -14.19 21.99
CA LEU A 104 -12.19 -15.32 21.17
C LEU A 104 -12.76 -16.49 21.99
N GLU A 105 -12.29 -16.69 23.22
CA GLU A 105 -12.91 -17.62 24.17
C GLU A 105 -14.36 -17.25 24.47
N LYS A 106 -14.67 -15.95 24.61
CA LYS A 106 -16.06 -15.50 24.77
C LYS A 106 -16.89 -15.81 23.53
N LEU A 107 -16.35 -15.60 22.33
CA LEU A 107 -17.00 -15.96 21.07
C LEU A 107 -17.26 -17.47 20.96
N VAL A 108 -16.30 -18.33 21.32
CA VAL A 108 -16.48 -19.79 21.33
C VAL A 108 -17.55 -20.22 22.32
N LYS A 109 -17.62 -19.59 23.50
CA LYS A 109 -18.66 -19.89 24.51
C LYS A 109 -20.06 -19.46 24.05
N GLN A 110 -20.16 -18.34 23.34
CA GLN A 110 -21.44 -17.82 22.83
C GLN A 110 -21.92 -18.55 21.57
N TYR A 111 -20.98 -18.97 20.72
CA TYR A 111 -21.23 -19.59 19.42
C TYR A 111 -20.45 -20.90 19.29
N PRO A 112 -20.79 -21.96 20.06
CA PRO A 112 -20.04 -23.21 20.08
C PRO A 112 -20.06 -23.97 18.74
N ASP A 113 -21.07 -23.71 17.90
CA ASP A 113 -21.23 -24.32 16.57
C ASP A 113 -20.25 -23.75 15.54
N ARG A 114 -19.66 -22.58 15.83
CA ARG A 114 -18.71 -21.89 14.96
C ARG A 114 -17.30 -22.45 15.18
N GLN A 115 -16.98 -23.47 14.38
CA GLN A 115 -15.69 -24.16 14.44
C GLN A 115 -14.52 -23.24 14.08
N ASP A 116 -14.75 -22.20 13.26
CA ASP A 116 -13.76 -21.20 12.89
C ASP A 116 -13.17 -20.48 14.11
N TYR A 117 -13.98 -20.15 15.12
CA TYR A 117 -13.45 -19.52 16.33
C TYR A 117 -12.53 -20.44 17.13
N LYS A 118 -12.82 -21.75 17.17
CA LYS A 118 -11.97 -22.73 17.87
C LYS A 118 -10.61 -22.86 17.17
N VAL A 119 -10.62 -22.92 15.83
CA VAL A 119 -9.38 -22.99 15.03
C VAL A 119 -8.52 -21.75 15.24
N ILE A 120 -9.13 -20.56 15.21
CA ILE A 120 -8.39 -19.31 15.45
C ILE A 120 -7.85 -19.28 16.88
N LEU A 121 -8.60 -19.78 17.87
CA LEU A 121 -8.17 -19.80 19.28
C LEU A 121 -6.98 -20.73 19.48
N GLU A 122 -6.99 -21.89 18.84
CA GLU A 122 -5.87 -22.82 18.83
C GLU A 122 -4.63 -22.22 18.16
N ASP A 123 -4.78 -21.48 17.04
CA ASP A 123 -3.66 -20.80 16.38
C ASP A 123 -3.06 -19.69 17.26
N LEU A 124 -3.92 -18.91 17.94
CA LEU A 124 -3.47 -17.88 18.87
C LEU A 124 -2.76 -18.47 20.09
N SER A 125 -3.23 -19.61 20.61
CA SER A 125 -2.57 -20.30 21.72
C SER A 125 -1.15 -20.74 21.38
N LYS A 126 -0.83 -21.00 20.10
CA LYS A 126 0.51 -21.40 19.65
C LYS A 126 1.47 -20.21 19.48
N LYS A 127 0.94 -18.99 19.38
CA LYS A 127 1.71 -17.76 19.15
C LYS A 127 2.07 -17.01 20.43
N ASN A 128 1.58 -17.48 21.59
CA ASN A 128 1.85 -16.94 22.92
C ASN A 128 3.10 -17.53 23.55
#